data_AF-A0A3B0ZAF2-F1
#
_entry.id   AF-A0A3B0ZAF2-F1
#
_cell.length_a   1.000
_cell.length_b   1.000
_cell.length_c   1.000
_cell.angle_alpha   90.00
_cell.angle_beta   90.00
_cell.angle_gamma   90.00
#
_symmetry.space_group_name_H-M   'P 1'
#
loop_
_entity.id
_entity.type
_entity.pdbx_description
1 polymer ?
#
loop_
_entity_poly.entity_id
_entity_poly.type
_entity_poly.pdbx_seq_one_letter_code
_entity_poly.pdbx_strand_id
1 'polypeptide(L)'
;MTFTNYNSALFCAITPLLILLSGCSQDEPRNEKTQDIVSKNVRSLQIAQDINPDPRIVEINLQAKESTIEIAQGVFSRVYTYNGVVPGPVIKTNIGDTLIVHFTNNLPEPTTIHWHGLRVPADMDGSTLS
;
A
#
# COMPACT_ATOMS: atom_id res chain seq x y z
N MET A 1 -32.05 4.74 26.45
CA MET A 1 -32.00 6.17 26.11
C MET A 1 -33.14 6.47 25.15
N THR A 2 -34.17 7.12 25.66
CA THR A 2 -35.24 7.76 24.88
C THR A 2 -34.71 9.08 24.32
N PHE A 3 -35.01 9.39 23.06
CA PHE A 3 -35.50 10.72 22.64
C PHE A 3 -36.18 10.56 21.28
N THR A 4 -37.50 10.69 21.30
CA THR A 4 -38.38 10.98 20.17
C THR A 4 -38.21 12.45 19.80
N ASN A 5 -38.31 12.83 18.52
CA ASN A 5 -38.78 14.18 18.19
C ASN A 5 -39.57 14.26 16.87
N TYR A 6 -40.69 14.98 17.00
CA TYR A 6 -41.71 15.38 16.02
C TYR A 6 -41.13 16.36 14.98
N ASN A 7 -41.43 16.24 13.68
CA ASN A 7 -42.63 16.68 12.93
C ASN A 7 -42.73 18.21 12.74
N SER A 8 -42.69 18.69 11.48
CA SER A 8 -43.57 19.72 10.92
C SER A 8 -43.08 20.22 9.55
N ALA A 9 -43.73 19.76 8.49
CA ALA A 9 -43.75 20.45 7.21
C ALA A 9 -44.92 21.44 7.23
N LEU A 10 -44.66 22.73 6.95
CA LEU A 10 -45.70 23.68 6.57
C LEU A 10 -45.11 24.81 5.69
N PHE A 11 -45.83 25.07 4.60
CA PHE A 11 -45.60 26.03 3.51
C PHE A 11 -45.50 27.49 3.95
N CYS A 12 -44.73 28.33 3.21
CA CYS A 12 -45.29 29.51 2.52
C CYS A 12 -44.23 30.33 1.72
N ALA A 13 -44.48 30.45 0.42
CA ALA A 13 -44.42 31.61 -0.46
C ALA A 13 -43.36 32.74 -0.31
N ILE A 14 -42.59 32.91 -1.41
CA ILE A 14 -42.30 34.15 -2.18
C ILE A 14 -41.64 35.34 -1.45
N THR A 15 -40.42 35.72 -1.89
CA THR A 15 -40.09 37.10 -2.35
C THR A 15 -38.71 37.16 -3.04
N PRO A 16 -38.48 38.13 -3.96
CA PRO A 16 -37.40 38.11 -4.94
C PRO A 16 -36.17 38.95 -4.58
N LEU A 17 -35.05 38.58 -5.22
CA LEU A 17 -33.91 39.41 -5.65
C LEU A 17 -33.25 40.35 -4.62
N LEU A 18 -32.09 39.95 -4.12
CA LEU A 18 -31.06 40.86 -3.60
C LEU A 18 -29.68 40.42 -4.08
N ILE A 19 -29.07 41.22 -4.96
CA ILE A 19 -27.70 41.08 -5.43
C ILE A 19 -26.77 41.65 -4.35
N LEU A 20 -25.82 40.86 -3.85
CA LEU A 20 -24.63 41.38 -3.17
C LEU A 20 -23.39 40.66 -3.71
N LEU A 21 -22.49 41.48 -4.25
CA LEU A 21 -21.14 41.15 -4.65
C LEU A 21 -20.29 40.81 -3.41
N SER A 22 -19.65 39.64 -3.41
CA SER A 22 -18.45 39.37 -2.60
C SER A 22 -17.53 38.49 -3.41
N GLY A 23 -16.35 39.02 -3.73
CA GLY A 23 -15.37 38.43 -4.62
C GLY A 23 -14.47 37.36 -4.00
N CYS A 24 -13.76 36.70 -4.94
CA CYS A 24 -12.47 36.01 -4.87
C CYS A 24 -12.23 34.95 -3.79
N SER A 25 -12.21 33.69 -4.22
CA SER A 25 -10.96 32.93 -4.30
C SER A 25 -11.10 31.93 -5.44
N GLN A 26 -10.40 32.16 -6.55
CA GLN A 26 -10.21 31.09 -7.52
C GLN A 26 -9.25 30.09 -6.87
N ASP A 27 -9.78 29.00 -6.35
CA ASP A 27 -8.97 27.82 -6.09
C ASP A 27 -8.44 27.36 -7.45
N GLU A 28 -7.16 27.66 -7.71
CA GLU A 28 -6.38 27.07 -8.80
C GLU A 28 -6.62 25.56 -8.79
N PRO A 29 -7.13 24.96 -9.89
CA PRO A 29 -7.38 23.53 -9.91
C PRO A 29 -6.05 22.80 -9.75
N ARG A 30 -5.83 22.25 -8.55
CA ARG A 30 -4.75 21.31 -8.26
C ARG A 30 -4.82 20.20 -9.29
N ASN A 31 -3.85 20.20 -10.20
CA ASN A 31 -3.70 19.27 -11.31
C ASN A 31 -4.03 17.82 -10.91
N GLU A 32 -5.22 17.37 -11.29
CA GLU A 32 -5.77 16.03 -11.08
C GLU A 32 -4.82 14.93 -11.58
N LYS A 33 -3.98 15.23 -12.59
CA LYS A 33 -3.00 14.27 -13.15
C LYS A 33 -1.92 13.83 -12.16
N THR A 34 -1.54 14.66 -11.19
CA THR A 34 -0.45 14.29 -10.26
C THR A 34 -0.90 13.23 -9.26
N GLN A 35 -2.15 13.27 -8.79
CA GLN A 35 -2.69 12.25 -7.90
C GLN A 35 -2.99 10.94 -8.64
N ASP A 36 -3.38 11.04 -9.91
CA ASP A 36 -3.71 9.89 -10.74
C ASP A 36 -2.49 9.05 -11.11
N ILE A 37 -1.33 9.67 -11.37
CA ILE A 37 -0.08 8.95 -11.69
C ILE A 37 0.43 8.16 -10.47
N VAL A 38 0.35 8.75 -9.27
CA VAL A 38 0.74 8.07 -8.03
C VAL A 38 -0.23 6.93 -7.72
N SER A 39 -1.54 7.17 -7.85
CA SER A 39 -2.58 6.16 -7.64
C SER A 39 -2.47 4.99 -8.63
N LYS A 40 -2.10 5.26 -9.90
CA LYS A 40 -1.92 4.23 -10.92
C LYS A 40 -0.68 3.36 -10.69
N ASN A 41 0.41 3.94 -10.19
CA ASN A 41 1.65 3.21 -9.88
C ASN A 41 1.56 2.43 -8.54
N VAL A 42 0.77 2.90 -7.58
CA VAL A 42 0.51 2.17 -6.32
C VAL A 42 -0.51 1.04 -6.51
N ARG A 43 -1.43 1.15 -7.48
CA ARG A 43 -2.43 0.10 -7.80
C ARG A 43 -1.87 -1.19 -8.40
N SER A 44 -0.61 -1.22 -8.84
CA SER A 44 0.01 -2.43 -9.41
C SER A 44 0.98 -3.14 -8.47
N LEU A 45 1.05 -2.76 -7.19
CA LEU A 45 1.86 -3.50 -6.22
C LEU A 45 1.25 -4.87 -5.99
N GLN A 46 2.03 -5.92 -6.26
CA GLN A 46 1.64 -7.28 -5.95
C GLN A 46 1.67 -7.46 -4.43
N ILE A 47 0.54 -7.83 -3.82
CA ILE A 47 0.52 -8.23 -2.41
C ILE A 47 0.99 -9.69 -2.33
N ALA A 48 1.85 -10.00 -1.36
CA ALA A 48 2.24 -11.37 -1.08
C ALA A 48 1.00 -12.20 -0.73
N GLN A 49 0.85 -13.36 -1.36
CA GLN A 49 -0.28 -14.24 -1.11
C GLN A 49 -0.14 -14.87 0.27
N ASP A 50 -1.12 -14.61 1.13
CA ASP A 50 -1.30 -15.33 2.39
C ASP A 50 -1.78 -16.75 2.10
N ILE A 51 -1.05 -17.74 2.60
CA ILE A 51 -1.38 -19.16 2.45
C ILE A 51 -1.97 -19.77 3.74
N ASN A 52 -2.06 -18.99 4.82
CA ASN A 52 -2.67 -19.44 6.07
C ASN A 52 -4.16 -19.02 6.13
N PRO A 53 -5.08 -19.92 6.55
CA PRO A 53 -6.49 -19.55 6.73
C PRO A 53 -6.79 -18.82 8.05
N ASP A 54 -5.89 -18.81 9.05
CA ASP A 54 -6.13 -18.10 10.32
C ASP A 54 -6.00 -16.58 10.10
N PRO A 55 -7.02 -15.77 10.44
CA PRO A 55 -6.99 -14.33 10.21
C PRO A 55 -5.94 -13.56 11.03
N ARG A 56 -5.25 -14.20 11.98
CA ARG A 56 -4.16 -13.64 12.79
C ARG A 56 -2.77 -14.15 12.39
N ILE A 57 -2.69 -14.99 11.37
CA ILE A 57 -1.43 -15.51 10.83
C ILE A 57 -1.35 -15.11 9.37
N VAL A 58 -0.28 -14.40 9.01
CA VAL A 58 0.07 -14.17 7.62
C VAL A 58 1.25 -15.06 7.30
N GLU A 59 1.04 -16.04 6.42
CA GLU A 59 2.09 -16.98 6.00
C GLU A 59 2.36 -16.82 4.52
N ILE A 60 3.63 -16.69 4.13
CA ILE A 60 3.99 -16.39 2.74
C ILE A 60 5.22 -17.18 2.28
N ASN A 61 5.32 -17.37 0.97
CA ASN A 61 6.54 -17.82 0.30
C ASN A 61 7.25 -16.62 -0.34
N LEU A 62 8.53 -16.46 -0.01
CA LEU A 62 9.37 -15.39 -0.56
C LEU A 62 10.66 -15.97 -1.13
N GLN A 63 10.95 -15.66 -2.39
CA GLN A 63 12.09 -16.21 -3.11
C GLN A 63 13.01 -15.09 -3.58
N ALA A 64 14.27 -15.10 -3.15
CA ALA A 64 15.29 -14.29 -3.77
C ALA A 64 15.76 -14.97 -5.05
N LYS A 65 15.67 -14.29 -6.19
CA LYS A 65 16.11 -14.83 -7.49
C LYS A 65 16.58 -13.74 -8.43
N GLU A 66 17.46 -14.12 -9.34
CA GLU A 66 17.86 -13.29 -10.47
C GLU A 66 16.71 -13.17 -11.48
N SER A 67 16.52 -11.99 -12.06
CA SER A 67 15.53 -11.72 -13.10
C SER A 67 16.02 -10.63 -14.04
N THR A 68 15.55 -10.65 -15.28
CA THR A 68 15.82 -9.59 -16.26
C THR A 68 14.59 -8.70 -16.37
N ILE A 69 14.73 -7.41 -16.07
CA ILE A 69 13.65 -6.43 -16.13
C ILE A 69 13.99 -5.32 -17.11
N GLU A 70 12.96 -4.72 -17.72
CA GLU A 70 13.11 -3.49 -18.50
C GLU A 70 13.06 -2.29 -17.55
N ILE A 71 14.18 -1.55 -17.43
CA ILE A 71 14.30 -0.41 -16.51
C ILE A 71 14.00 0.94 -17.21
N ALA A 72 14.13 0.96 -18.53
CA ALA A 72 13.76 2.05 -19.42
C ALA A 72 13.47 1.43 -20.79
N GLN A 73 12.82 2.18 -21.68
CA GLN A 73 12.42 1.68 -23.00
C GLN A 73 13.61 1.04 -23.76
N GLY A 74 13.52 -0.27 -24.02
CA GLY A 74 14.56 -1.06 -24.68
C GLY A 74 15.81 -1.35 -23.84
N VAL A 75 15.85 -0.93 -22.57
CA VAL A 75 16.98 -1.10 -21.66
C VAL A 75 16.66 -2.16 -20.63
N PHE A 76 17.29 -3.32 -20.78
CA PHE A 76 17.14 -4.44 -19.87
C PHE A 76 18.30 -4.52 -18.89
N SER A 77 18.00 -4.82 -17.64
CA SER A 77 18.98 -5.06 -16.60
C SER A 77 18.73 -6.38 -15.91
N ARG A 78 19.82 -7.07 -15.56
CA ARG A 78 19.79 -8.25 -14.73
C ARG A 78 19.86 -7.80 -13.27
N VAL A 79 18.85 -8.16 -12.49
CA VAL A 79 18.67 -7.69 -11.12
C VAL A 79 18.29 -8.85 -10.21
N TYR A 80 18.55 -8.69 -8.91
CA TYR A 80 18.01 -9.58 -7.89
C TYR A 80 16.64 -9.07 -7.45
N THR A 81 15.72 -10.01 -7.28
CA THR A 81 14.30 -9.71 -7.02
C THR A 81 13.77 -10.62 -5.93
N TYR A 82 12.70 -10.17 -5.28
CA TYR A 82 11.82 -11.06 -4.55
C TYR A 82 10.67 -11.47 -5.47
N ASN A 83 10.46 -12.78 -5.62
CA ASN A 83 9.42 -13.39 -6.45
C ASN A 83 9.46 -12.99 -7.95
N GLY A 84 10.61 -12.59 -8.47
CA GLY A 84 10.80 -12.35 -9.91
C GLY A 84 10.29 -11.01 -10.42
N VAL A 85 9.86 -10.10 -9.55
CA VAL A 85 9.23 -8.83 -9.92
C VAL A 85 9.92 -7.65 -9.24
N VAL A 86 9.83 -6.49 -9.89
CA VAL A 86 10.27 -5.20 -9.35
C VAL A 86 9.13 -4.18 -9.49
N PRO A 87 8.66 -3.56 -8.40
CA PRO A 87 9.03 -3.84 -7.01
C PRO A 87 8.62 -5.27 -6.57
N GLY A 88 9.30 -5.80 -5.55
CA GLY A 88 8.94 -7.08 -4.94
C GLY A 88 7.54 -7.06 -4.31
N PRO A 89 6.99 -8.22 -3.94
CA PRO A 89 5.65 -8.29 -3.36
C PRO A 89 5.60 -7.59 -2.00
N VAL A 90 4.52 -6.86 -1.76
CA VAL A 90 4.24 -6.20 -0.49
C VAL A 90 3.73 -7.22 0.51
N ILE A 91 4.43 -7.36 1.64
CA ILE A 91 3.95 -8.11 2.79
C ILE A 91 3.04 -7.18 3.60
N LYS A 92 1.78 -7.57 3.77
CA LYS A 92 0.79 -6.78 4.52
C LYS A 92 0.30 -7.58 5.72
N THR A 93 0.49 -7.03 6.91
CA THR A 93 0.06 -7.60 8.19
C THR A 93 -0.58 -6.51 9.06
N ASN A 94 -1.29 -6.91 10.10
CA ASN A 94 -1.76 -6.01 11.16
C ASN A 94 -0.87 -6.13 12.40
N ILE A 95 -1.00 -5.14 13.29
CA ILE A 95 -0.33 -5.19 14.60
C ILE A 95 -0.91 -6.36 15.40
N GLY A 96 -0.03 -7.24 15.90
CA GLY A 96 -0.40 -8.41 16.69
C GLY A 96 -0.54 -9.70 15.88
N ASP A 97 -0.48 -9.62 14.54
CA ASP A 97 -0.45 -10.82 13.69
C ASP A 97 0.89 -11.55 13.83
N THR A 98 0.86 -12.87 13.63
CA THR A 98 2.06 -13.68 13.44
C THR A 98 2.43 -13.69 11.96
N LEU A 99 3.63 -13.24 11.62
CA LEU A 99 4.17 -13.35 10.26
C LEU A 99 5.07 -14.58 10.17
N ILE A 100 4.76 -15.48 9.23
CA ILE A 100 5.59 -16.64 8.89
C ILE A 100 6.08 -16.46 7.46
N VAL A 101 7.41 -16.40 7.26
CA VAL A 101 8.01 -16.26 5.94
C VAL A 101 8.87 -17.47 5.61
N HIS A 102 8.45 -18.22 4.60
CA HIS A 102 9.24 -19.29 4.00
C HIS A 102 10.18 -18.68 2.97
N PHE A 103 11.42 -18.43 3.38
CA PHE A 103 12.42 -17.81 2.53
C PHE A 103 13.23 -18.87 1.75
N THR A 104 13.27 -18.74 0.42
CA THR A 104 14.14 -19.53 -0.45
C THR A 104 15.15 -18.64 -1.15
N ASN A 105 16.44 -18.93 -0.99
CA ASN A 105 17.50 -18.24 -1.72
C ASN A 105 17.89 -19.02 -2.98
N ASN A 106 17.54 -18.50 -4.16
CA ASN A 106 17.94 -19.03 -5.46
C ASN A 106 19.04 -18.17 -6.13
N LEU A 107 19.69 -17.29 -5.37
CA LEU A 107 20.81 -16.49 -5.86
C LEU A 107 22.12 -17.31 -5.87
N PRO A 108 23.12 -16.89 -6.67
CA PRO A 108 24.44 -17.55 -6.65
C PRO A 108 25.24 -17.30 -5.37
N GLU A 109 24.78 -16.39 -4.51
CA GLU A 109 25.44 -16.00 -3.26
C GLU A 109 24.52 -16.12 -2.04
N PRO A 110 25.08 -16.35 -0.83
CA PRO A 110 24.31 -16.30 0.41
C PRO A 110 23.68 -14.91 0.61
N THR A 111 22.43 -14.88 1.04
CA THR A 111 21.74 -13.64 1.42
C THR A 111 20.81 -13.87 2.61
N THR A 112 20.46 -12.79 3.28
CA THR A 112 19.48 -12.75 4.37
C THR A 112 18.37 -11.74 4.06
N ILE A 113 17.37 -11.64 4.94
CA ILE A 113 16.36 -10.57 4.95
C ILE A 113 16.51 -9.83 6.26
N HIS A 114 16.65 -8.50 6.19
CA HIS A 114 16.57 -7.63 7.36
C HIS A 114 15.19 -6.99 7.45
N TRP A 115 14.52 -7.13 8.60
CA TRP A 115 13.15 -6.66 8.79
C TRP A 115 13.15 -5.21 9.25
N HIS A 116 13.52 -4.30 8.34
CA HIS A 116 13.70 -2.89 8.66
C HIS A 116 12.49 -2.30 9.40
N GLY A 117 12.72 -1.88 10.65
CA GLY A 117 11.73 -1.24 11.50
C GLY A 117 10.83 -2.18 12.30
N LEU A 118 10.92 -3.50 12.10
CA LEU A 118 10.26 -4.47 12.98
C LEU A 118 11.11 -4.76 14.21
N ARG A 119 10.44 -4.89 15.37
CA ARG A 119 11.08 -5.37 16.59
C ARG A 119 11.00 -6.90 16.61
N VAL A 120 12.05 -7.55 16.13
CA VAL A 120 12.18 -9.01 16.11
C VAL A 120 13.39 -9.47 16.93
N PRO A 121 13.39 -10.71 17.45
CA PRO A 121 14.60 -11.34 17.99
C PRO A 121 15.77 -11.29 17.00
N ALA A 122 17.01 -11.21 17.50
CA ALA A 122 18.20 -11.03 16.66
C ALA A 122 18.43 -12.20 15.68
N ASP A 123 18.08 -13.42 16.09
CA ASP A 123 18.14 -14.64 15.28
C ASP A 123 17.07 -14.69 14.17
N MET A 124 16.10 -13.77 14.19
CA MET A 124 15.06 -13.63 13.16
C MET A 124 15.29 -12.42 12.24
N ASP A 125 16.25 -11.54 12.55
CA ASP A 125 16.48 -10.28 11.82
C ASP A 125 17.42 -10.38 10.61
N GLY A 126 17.97 -11.58 10.36
CA GLY A 126 18.88 -11.79 9.24
C GLY A 126 20.17 -10.98 9.31
N SER A 127 20.59 -10.57 10.51
CA SER A 127 21.93 -10.02 10.73
C SER A 127 23.00 -11.11 10.62
N THR A 128 24.25 -10.74 10.31
CA THR A 128 25.38 -11.68 10.23
C THR A 128 25.87 -12.19 11.58
N LEU A 129 25.21 -11.81 12.68
CA LEU A 129 25.57 -12.26 14.02
C LEU A 129 24.91 -13.62 14.29
N SER A 130 25.64 -14.69 13.97
CA SER A 130 25.46 -16.04 14.51
C SER A 130 26.70 -16.44 15.29
#